data_AF-A0A8C2VI41-F1
#
_entry.id   AF-A0A8C2VI41-F1
#
_cell.length_a   1.000
_cell.length_b   1.000
_cell.length_c   1.000
_cell.angle_alpha   90.00
_cell.angle_beta   90.00
_cell.angle_gamma   90.00
#
_symmetry.space_group_name_H-M   'P 1'
#
loop_
_entity.id
_entity.type
_entity.pdbx_description
1 polymer ?
#
loop_
_entity_poly.entity_id
_entity_poly.type
_entity_poly.pdbx_seq_one_letter_code
_entity_poly.pdbx_strand_id
1 'polypeptide(L)'
;MASKRRTLSFSERHQKLVDQNYCKKLHVGAMKEIESQVRNQTVQNENDDRVERKRFLRLLQDEQFELDLEEAIQKAEENKRLREGQLEQEEKLAMELAKLKHESLKDEKMRQQVRENSIELRELEKKLRAAYMNKERAAQIAEKDAIKYEQMKRDAEIAKTMMEEHERVMKEESALEDKRSKEKAQYYLDLEKQLEEQEKRKQEAYEQLLKEKLMVDEIVRKIYEEDQLERQQKLEKMNATRKYIEEFQKEQALWRKKKREEMEEENRKILEFANMQQQREEERMAKVQETEGKRLQLQNMLIQKLEEILQQREDLEQVRQELYQEEAAEVYKRKIKEEAEEKLRRQNEMKQDFEEQMALKELIQQAAKEEEEIFRKTMLAKLAEDDRIELMNAQKQRMKQLEHRRAVEKLIEERRNQFLADKQRELEEWQLQQKRQGRINAIIEEERLKLLKAHATKLLGYLPKGVFKTEDDVDMLGEEFRKVYQKRNEICEEK
;
A
#
# COMPACT_ATOMS: atom_id res chain seq x y z
N MET A 1 87.65 -126.39 58.66
CA MET A 1 87.86 -127.68 59.36
C MET A 1 86.67 -128.59 59.09
N ALA A 2 86.88 -129.76 58.49
CA ALA A 2 85.83 -130.75 58.29
C ALA A 2 85.52 -131.45 59.63
N SER A 3 84.29 -131.29 60.14
CA SER A 3 83.85 -131.90 61.41
C SER A 3 82.78 -132.96 61.17
N LYS A 4 82.99 -134.13 61.77
CA LYS A 4 82.19 -135.36 61.67
C LYS A 4 80.73 -135.13 62.12
N ARG A 5 79.75 -135.54 61.31
CA ARG A 5 78.32 -135.49 61.68
C ARG A 5 77.93 -136.72 62.50
N ARG A 6 77.30 -136.46 63.64
CA ARG A 6 76.62 -137.41 64.54
C ARG A 6 75.14 -137.51 64.12
N THR A 7 74.56 -138.72 64.04
CA THR A 7 73.14 -138.91 63.69
C THR A 7 72.24 -138.78 64.92
N LEU A 8 71.26 -137.86 64.87
CA LEU A 8 70.31 -137.54 65.94
C LEU A 8 69.06 -138.45 65.93
N SER A 9 68.43 -138.61 67.11
CA SER A 9 67.29 -139.50 67.42
C SER A 9 65.94 -138.98 66.84
N PHE A 10 64.93 -139.85 66.71
CA PHE A 10 63.64 -139.54 66.07
C PHE A 10 62.82 -138.47 66.81
N SER A 11 62.77 -138.50 68.15
CA SER A 11 62.05 -137.46 68.90
C SER A 11 62.73 -136.09 68.76
N GLU A 12 64.07 -136.07 68.73
CA GLU A 12 64.84 -134.84 68.49
C GLU A 12 64.62 -134.29 67.09
N ARG A 13 64.41 -135.16 66.08
CA ARG A 13 64.04 -134.71 64.74
C ARG A 13 62.65 -134.11 64.71
N HIS A 14 61.68 -134.70 65.40
CA HIS A 14 60.30 -134.18 65.45
C HIS A 14 60.22 -132.86 66.23
N GLN A 15 60.84 -132.77 67.41
CA GLN A 15 60.93 -131.52 68.17
C GLN A 15 61.61 -130.42 67.34
N LYS A 16 62.74 -130.74 66.70
CA LYS A 16 63.41 -129.79 65.77
C LYS A 16 62.52 -129.40 64.59
N LEU A 17 61.63 -130.27 64.10
CA LEU A 17 60.72 -129.95 63.00
C LEU A 17 59.58 -129.04 63.45
N VAL A 18 59.01 -129.28 64.64
CA VAL A 18 57.99 -128.42 65.25
C VAL A 18 58.58 -127.06 65.60
N ASP A 19 59.77 -127.02 66.20
CA ASP A 19 60.49 -125.78 66.50
C ASP A 19 60.84 -125.04 65.21
N GLN A 20 61.32 -125.74 64.17
CA GLN A 20 61.56 -125.14 62.86
C GLN A 20 60.28 -124.59 62.23
N ASN A 21 59.15 -125.28 62.34
CA ASN A 21 57.88 -124.82 61.79
C ASN A 21 57.30 -123.64 62.58
N TYR A 22 57.44 -123.63 63.91
CA TYR A 22 57.04 -122.52 64.77
C TYR A 22 57.91 -121.28 64.51
N CYS A 23 59.24 -121.45 64.44
CA CYS A 23 60.17 -120.39 64.05
C CYS A 23 59.88 -119.86 62.63
N LYS A 24 59.56 -120.74 61.67
CA LYS A 24 59.15 -120.32 60.32
C LYS A 24 57.84 -119.52 60.34
N LYS A 25 56.84 -119.92 61.14
CA LYS A 25 55.57 -119.20 61.26
C LYS A 25 55.76 -117.82 61.89
N LEU A 26 56.58 -117.71 62.94
CA LEU A 26 56.97 -116.42 63.52
C LEU A 26 57.75 -115.56 62.53
N HIS A 27 58.67 -116.14 61.76
CA HIS A 27 59.41 -115.43 60.74
C HIS A 27 58.52 -114.92 59.61
N VAL A 28 57.58 -115.73 59.11
CA VAL A 28 56.59 -115.30 58.09
C VAL A 28 55.63 -114.25 58.66
N GLY A 29 55.25 -114.35 59.93
CA GLY A 29 54.46 -113.31 60.62
C GLY A 29 55.22 -111.98 60.68
N ALA A 30 56.47 -112.00 61.14
CA ALA A 30 57.34 -110.83 61.18
C ALA A 30 57.58 -110.25 59.78
N MET A 31 57.75 -111.07 58.75
CA MET A 31 57.90 -110.59 57.36
C MET A 31 56.63 -109.92 56.84
N LYS A 32 55.44 -110.43 57.18
CA LYS A 32 54.17 -109.78 56.80
C LYS A 32 53.94 -108.48 57.55
N GLU A 33 54.29 -108.42 58.82
CA GLU A 33 54.26 -107.18 59.61
C GLU A 33 55.23 -106.15 59.02
N ILE A 34 56.45 -106.54 58.66
CA ILE A 34 57.42 -105.68 57.97
C ILE A 34 56.88 -105.25 56.60
N GLU A 35 56.34 -106.15 55.78
CA GLU A 35 55.77 -105.81 54.46
C GLU A 35 54.60 -104.83 54.59
N SER A 36 53.71 -105.03 55.56
CA SER A 36 52.59 -104.10 55.82
C SER A 36 53.06 -102.76 56.36
N GLN A 37 54.09 -102.73 57.23
CA GLN A 37 54.72 -101.50 57.71
C GLN A 37 55.40 -100.75 56.55
N VAL A 38 56.15 -101.45 55.69
CA VAL A 38 56.78 -100.87 54.50
C VAL A 38 55.73 -100.33 53.54
N ARG A 39 54.64 -101.07 53.27
CA ARG A 39 53.54 -100.59 52.44
C ARG A 39 52.87 -99.34 53.02
N ASN A 40 52.60 -99.33 54.32
CA ASN A 40 52.02 -98.17 54.99
C ASN A 40 52.97 -96.96 54.96
N GLN A 41 54.27 -97.17 55.16
CA GLN A 41 55.29 -96.13 55.02
C GLN A 41 55.39 -95.61 53.59
N THR A 42 55.34 -96.48 52.56
CA THR A 42 55.33 -96.02 51.16
C THR A 42 54.09 -95.19 50.83
N VAL A 43 52.91 -95.56 51.34
CA VAL A 43 51.67 -94.78 51.15
C VAL A 43 51.71 -93.46 51.93
N GLN A 44 52.32 -93.44 53.11
CA GLN A 44 52.53 -92.21 53.88
C GLN A 44 53.48 -91.26 53.12
N ASN A 45 54.63 -91.76 52.66
CA ASN A 45 55.58 -90.97 51.89
C ASN A 45 54.96 -90.44 50.58
N GLU A 46 54.17 -91.24 49.86
CA GLU A 46 53.46 -90.78 48.65
C GLU A 46 52.40 -89.71 48.96
N ASN A 47 51.72 -89.80 50.10
CA ASN A 47 50.77 -88.78 50.53
C ASN A 47 51.48 -87.51 50.99
N ASP A 48 52.62 -87.62 51.68
CA ASP A 48 53.46 -86.50 52.07
C ASP A 48 54.03 -85.80 50.83
N ASP A 49 54.56 -86.53 49.85
CA ASP A 49 54.99 -86.00 48.55
C ASP A 49 53.85 -85.29 47.81
N ARG A 50 52.62 -85.83 47.86
CA ARG A 50 51.43 -85.18 47.28
C ARG A 50 51.04 -83.91 48.03
N VAL A 51 51.17 -83.90 49.35
CA VAL A 51 50.91 -82.71 50.19
C VAL A 51 51.96 -81.64 49.92
N GLU A 52 53.24 -82.01 49.81
CA GLU A 52 54.34 -81.12 49.45
C GLU A 52 54.17 -80.54 48.05
N ARG A 53 53.80 -81.36 47.05
CA ARG A 53 53.46 -80.87 45.70
C ARG A 53 52.29 -79.90 45.72
N LYS A 54 51.24 -80.16 46.51
CA LYS A 54 50.09 -79.24 46.66
C LYS A 54 50.49 -77.94 47.37
N ARG A 55 51.37 -77.99 48.36
CA ARG A 55 51.93 -76.80 49.03
C ARG A 55 52.77 -75.98 48.06
N PHE A 56 53.63 -76.64 47.29
CA PHE A 56 54.44 -75.98 46.25
C PHE A 56 53.58 -75.35 45.15
N LEU A 57 52.55 -76.05 44.66
CA LEU A 57 51.61 -75.48 43.70
C LEU A 57 50.81 -74.30 44.27
N ARG A 58 50.46 -74.35 45.55
CA ARG A 58 49.78 -73.22 46.22
C ARG A 58 50.71 -72.02 46.33
N LEU A 59 51.98 -72.23 46.73
CA LEU A 59 52.98 -71.16 46.76
C LEU A 59 53.18 -70.54 45.37
N LEU A 60 53.32 -71.36 44.33
CA LEU A 60 53.41 -70.86 42.96
C LEU A 60 52.16 -70.09 42.52
N GLN A 61 50.98 -70.53 42.94
CA GLN A 61 49.72 -69.84 42.65
C GLN A 61 49.61 -68.52 43.40
N ASP A 62 50.05 -68.47 44.66
CA ASP A 62 50.08 -67.26 45.47
C ASP A 62 51.09 -66.25 44.89
N GLU A 63 52.29 -66.70 44.50
CA GLU A 63 53.29 -65.88 43.79
C GLU A 63 52.77 -65.36 42.45
N GLN A 64 52.10 -66.19 41.65
CA GLN A 64 51.45 -65.75 40.40
C GLN A 64 50.35 -64.71 40.66
N PHE A 65 49.55 -64.92 41.71
CA PHE A 65 48.51 -63.97 42.09
C PHE A 65 49.09 -62.64 42.58
N GLU A 66 50.18 -62.66 43.34
CA GLU A 66 50.91 -61.46 43.76
C GLU A 66 51.46 -60.69 42.56
N LEU A 67 52.07 -61.39 41.60
CA LEU A 67 52.55 -60.78 40.35
C LEU A 67 51.40 -60.18 39.53
N ASP A 68 50.29 -60.91 39.36
CA ASP A 68 49.12 -60.41 38.65
C ASP A 68 48.51 -59.19 39.34
N LEU A 69 48.50 -59.17 40.68
CA LEU A 69 48.03 -58.05 41.48
C LEU A 69 48.95 -56.83 41.34
N GLU A 70 50.27 -57.02 41.42
CA GLU A 70 51.26 -55.96 41.22
C GLU A 70 51.16 -55.38 39.81
N GLU A 71 51.04 -56.22 38.78
CA GLU A 71 50.80 -55.77 37.41
C GLU A 71 49.48 -54.99 37.28
N ALA A 72 48.42 -55.44 37.95
CA ALA A 72 47.14 -54.75 37.92
C ALA A 72 47.20 -53.38 38.61
N ILE A 73 47.94 -53.26 39.72
CA ILE A 73 48.19 -52.00 40.42
C ILE A 73 49.01 -51.06 39.53
N GLN A 74 50.10 -51.54 38.93
CA GLN A 74 50.93 -50.75 38.02
C GLN A 74 50.12 -50.26 36.81
N LYS A 75 49.36 -51.14 36.15
CA LYS A 75 48.45 -50.77 35.05
C LYS A 75 47.39 -49.76 35.51
N ALA A 76 46.85 -49.90 36.73
CA ALA A 76 45.87 -48.96 37.26
C ALA A 76 46.49 -47.58 37.55
N GLU A 77 47.71 -47.53 38.08
CA GLU A 77 48.46 -46.29 38.29
C GLU A 77 48.83 -45.61 36.97
N GLU A 78 49.32 -46.36 35.98
CA GLU A 78 49.59 -45.86 34.64
C GLU A 78 48.32 -45.31 33.99
N ASN A 79 47.20 -46.03 34.08
CA ASN A 79 45.91 -45.56 33.57
C ASN A 79 45.43 -44.29 34.30
N LYS A 80 45.65 -44.18 35.62
CA LYS A 80 45.34 -42.94 36.36
C LYS A 80 46.18 -41.77 35.86
N ARG A 81 47.50 -41.95 35.72
CA ARG A 81 48.41 -40.91 35.19
C ARG A 81 48.05 -40.50 33.77
N LEU A 82 47.67 -41.46 32.91
CA LEU A 82 47.21 -41.17 31.56
C LEU A 82 45.91 -40.37 31.55
N ARG A 83 44.95 -40.73 32.42
CA ARG A 83 43.69 -39.99 32.57
C ARG A 83 43.90 -38.59 33.13
N GLU A 84 44.76 -38.43 34.12
CA GLU A 84 45.14 -37.13 34.68
C GLU A 84 45.79 -36.25 33.59
N GLY A 85 46.73 -36.80 32.82
CA GLY A 85 47.34 -36.09 31.69
C GLY A 85 46.33 -35.72 30.58
N GLN A 86 45.35 -36.60 30.30
CA GLN A 86 44.25 -36.30 29.37
C GLN A 86 43.36 -35.18 29.90
N LEU A 87 42.96 -35.22 31.17
CA LEU A 87 42.15 -34.18 31.81
C LEU A 87 42.89 -32.83 31.81
N GLU A 88 44.19 -32.81 32.13
CA GLU A 88 44.99 -31.58 32.06
C GLU A 88 45.07 -31.01 30.64
N GLN A 89 45.16 -31.86 29.61
CA GLN A 89 45.15 -31.43 28.22
C GLN A 89 43.77 -30.90 27.82
N GLU A 90 42.70 -31.57 28.23
CA GLU A 90 41.31 -31.14 28.02
C GLU A 90 41.02 -29.81 28.72
N GLU A 91 41.51 -29.61 29.95
CA GLU A 91 41.38 -28.36 30.70
C GLU A 91 42.14 -27.23 30.02
N LYS A 92 43.38 -27.47 29.56
CA LYS A 92 44.15 -26.50 28.79
C LYS A 92 43.43 -26.11 27.50
N LEU A 93 42.94 -27.10 26.76
CA LEU A 93 42.16 -26.87 25.55
C LEU A 93 40.86 -26.11 25.85
N ALA A 94 40.15 -26.46 26.92
CA ALA A 94 38.92 -25.79 27.33
C ALA A 94 39.19 -24.32 27.73
N MET A 95 40.29 -24.06 28.43
CA MET A 95 40.72 -22.70 28.77
C MET A 95 41.09 -21.89 27.52
N GLU A 96 41.82 -22.47 26.57
CA GLU A 96 42.16 -21.82 25.30
C GLU A 96 40.90 -21.53 24.46
N LEU A 97 40.00 -22.50 24.35
CA LEU A 97 38.70 -22.32 23.69
C LEU A 97 37.85 -21.25 24.39
N ALA A 98 37.87 -21.18 25.73
CA ALA A 98 37.18 -20.15 26.47
C ALA A 98 37.79 -18.76 26.24
N LYS A 99 39.13 -18.65 26.17
CA LYS A 99 39.83 -17.41 25.82
C LYS A 99 39.47 -16.95 24.41
N LEU A 100 39.53 -17.84 23.42
CA LEU A 100 39.15 -17.54 22.04
C LEU A 100 37.69 -17.10 21.93
N LYS A 101 36.76 -17.79 22.61
CA LYS A 101 35.35 -17.37 22.66
C LYS A 101 35.17 -16.01 23.33
N HIS A 102 35.93 -15.73 24.38
CA HIS A 102 35.85 -14.47 25.08
C HIS A 102 36.41 -13.30 24.24
N GLU A 103 37.50 -13.54 23.51
CA GLU A 103 38.06 -12.60 22.53
C GLU A 103 37.07 -12.34 21.39
N SER A 104 36.47 -13.39 20.82
CA SER A 104 35.46 -13.22 19.76
C SER A 104 34.24 -12.43 20.26
N LEU A 105 33.76 -12.70 21.48
CA LEU A 105 32.66 -11.94 22.07
C LEU A 105 33.02 -10.48 22.36
N LYS A 106 34.25 -10.22 22.82
CA LYS A 106 34.77 -8.85 22.99
C LYS A 106 34.79 -8.11 21.67
N ASP A 107 35.29 -8.74 20.61
CA ASP A 107 35.34 -8.15 19.28
C ASP A 107 33.94 -7.90 18.71
N GLU A 108 33.01 -8.84 18.88
CA GLU A 108 31.62 -8.67 18.47
C GLU A 108 30.93 -7.53 19.24
N LYS A 109 31.14 -7.44 20.56
CA LYS A 109 30.58 -6.37 21.38
C LYS A 109 31.18 -5.01 21.02
N MET A 110 32.48 -4.95 20.78
CA MET A 110 33.14 -3.74 20.26
C MET A 110 32.55 -3.35 18.90
N ARG A 111 32.40 -4.29 17.96
CA ARG A 111 31.78 -4.03 16.65
C ARG A 111 30.32 -3.58 16.78
N GLN A 112 29.56 -4.14 17.73
CA GLN A 112 28.20 -3.69 18.04
C GLN A 112 28.19 -2.22 18.49
N GLN A 113 29.06 -1.85 19.44
CA GLN A 113 29.21 -0.45 19.87
C GLN A 113 29.60 0.48 18.71
N VAL A 114 30.50 0.04 17.83
CA VAL A 114 30.87 0.82 16.64
C VAL A 114 29.69 0.98 15.67
N ARG A 115 28.89 -0.07 15.43
CA ARG A 115 27.67 0.01 14.60
C ARG A 115 26.64 0.98 15.18
N GLU A 116 26.42 0.92 16.49
CA GLU A 116 25.45 1.78 17.16
C GLU A 116 25.91 3.24 17.20
N ASN A 117 27.20 3.50 17.46
CA ASN A 117 27.73 4.86 17.63
C ASN A 117 28.13 5.54 16.31
N SER A 118 28.49 4.78 15.28
CA SER A 118 28.92 5.37 14.01
C SER A 118 27.73 5.90 13.20
N ILE A 119 27.84 7.16 12.78
CA ILE A 119 26.82 7.83 11.96
C ILE A 119 26.80 7.21 10.56
N GLU A 120 27.97 6.91 9.99
CA GLU A 120 28.10 6.37 8.63
C GLU A 120 27.37 5.02 8.44
N LEU A 121 27.54 4.08 9.39
CA LEU A 121 26.88 2.78 9.32
C LEU A 121 25.37 2.92 9.51
N ARG A 122 24.93 3.83 10.39
CA ARG A 122 23.51 4.12 10.59
C ARG A 122 22.86 4.73 9.36
N GLU A 123 23.54 5.65 8.68
CA GLU A 123 23.08 6.21 7.40
C GLU A 123 23.05 5.17 6.30
N LEU A 124 24.06 4.31 6.21
CA LEU A 124 24.08 3.20 5.29
C LEU A 124 22.90 2.25 5.54
N GLU A 125 22.64 1.87 6.79
CA GLU A 125 21.49 1.06 7.16
C GLU A 125 20.17 1.73 6.77
N LYS A 126 20.02 3.03 7.02
CA LYS A 126 18.82 3.79 6.59
C LYS A 126 18.66 3.74 5.07
N LYS A 127 19.73 3.93 4.29
CA LYS A 127 19.72 3.83 2.83
C LYS A 127 19.35 2.41 2.37
N LEU A 128 19.87 1.38 3.02
CA LEU A 128 19.54 -0.02 2.73
C LEU A 128 18.08 -0.35 3.08
N ARG A 129 17.56 0.11 4.23
CA ARG A 129 16.14 -0.03 4.58
C ARG A 129 15.25 0.66 3.55
N ALA A 130 15.59 1.89 3.16
CA ALA A 130 14.87 2.60 2.11
C ALA A 130 14.89 1.84 0.77
N ALA A 131 16.00 1.20 0.42
CA ALA A 131 16.10 0.35 -0.77
C ALA A 131 15.16 -0.86 -0.71
N TYR A 132 15.04 -1.52 0.45
CA TYR A 132 14.07 -2.60 0.66
C TYR A 132 12.63 -2.10 0.51
N MET A 133 12.29 -0.97 1.13
CA MET A 133 10.97 -0.35 0.98
C MET A 133 10.67 0.00 -0.48
N ASN A 134 11.66 0.49 -1.24
CA ASN A 134 11.50 0.80 -2.65
C ASN A 134 11.29 -0.47 -3.50
N LYS A 135 12.00 -1.55 -3.18
CA LYS A 135 11.82 -2.85 -3.84
C LYS A 135 10.41 -3.40 -3.58
N GLU A 136 9.93 -3.33 -2.35
CA GLU A 136 8.57 -3.74 -1.99
C GLU A 136 7.52 -2.87 -2.68
N ARG A 137 7.70 -1.55 -2.69
CA ARG A 137 6.82 -0.63 -3.42
C ARG A 137 6.78 -0.94 -4.92
N ALA A 138 7.92 -1.25 -5.54
CA ALA A 138 7.96 -1.63 -6.95
C ALA A 138 7.20 -2.94 -7.20
N ALA A 139 7.32 -3.92 -6.32
CA ALA A 139 6.54 -5.15 -6.39
C ALA A 139 5.03 -4.89 -6.25
N GLN A 140 4.62 -4.03 -5.31
CA GLN A 140 3.22 -3.63 -5.13
C GLN A 140 2.66 -2.89 -6.36
N ILE A 141 3.45 -2.02 -7.00
CA ILE A 141 3.04 -1.32 -8.23
C ILE A 141 2.83 -2.34 -9.35
N ALA A 142 3.78 -3.27 -9.54
CA ALA A 142 3.67 -4.32 -10.55
C ALA A 142 2.44 -5.22 -10.31
N GLU A 143 2.16 -5.57 -9.04
CA GLU A 143 0.95 -6.32 -8.66
C GLU A 143 -0.31 -5.52 -8.96
N LYS A 144 -0.37 -4.24 -8.57
CA LYS A 144 -1.51 -3.37 -8.86
C LYS A 144 -1.74 -3.21 -10.35
N ASP A 145 -0.68 -3.07 -11.14
CA ASP A 145 -0.79 -2.94 -12.59
C ASP A 145 -1.24 -4.27 -13.22
N ALA A 146 -0.76 -5.42 -12.75
CA ALA A 146 -1.28 -6.72 -13.16
C ALA A 146 -2.79 -6.85 -12.87
N ILE A 147 -3.24 -6.43 -11.68
CA ILE A 147 -4.66 -6.41 -11.31
C ILE A 147 -5.47 -5.49 -12.24
N LYS A 148 -4.96 -4.29 -12.56
CA LYS A 148 -5.62 -3.39 -13.53
C LYS A 148 -5.73 -4.02 -14.91
N TYR A 149 -4.67 -4.68 -15.39
CA TYR A 149 -4.70 -5.37 -16.67
C TYR A 149 -5.74 -6.51 -16.68
N GLU A 150 -5.87 -7.25 -15.59
CA GLU A 150 -6.95 -8.25 -15.45
C GLU A 150 -8.34 -7.61 -15.43
N GLN A 151 -8.51 -6.50 -14.72
CA GLN A 151 -9.78 -5.75 -14.70
C GLN A 151 -10.14 -5.25 -16.09
N MET A 152 -9.21 -4.62 -16.81
CA MET A 152 -9.42 -4.18 -18.19
C MET A 152 -9.81 -5.34 -19.11
N LYS A 153 -9.22 -6.53 -18.94
CA LYS A 153 -9.62 -7.73 -19.69
C LYS A 153 -11.06 -8.13 -19.36
N ARG A 154 -11.45 -8.18 -18.09
CA ARG A 154 -12.82 -8.51 -17.66
C ARG A 154 -13.83 -7.48 -18.16
N ASP A 155 -13.52 -6.20 -18.05
CA ASP A 155 -14.40 -5.12 -18.52
C ASP A 155 -14.57 -5.17 -20.05
N ALA A 156 -13.50 -5.49 -20.79
CA ALA A 156 -13.57 -5.70 -22.23
C ALA A 156 -14.42 -6.93 -22.61
N GLU A 157 -14.37 -8.01 -21.83
CA GLU A 157 -15.24 -9.18 -22.00
C GLU A 157 -16.71 -8.83 -21.71
N ILE A 158 -16.99 -8.10 -20.63
CA ILE A 158 -18.34 -7.62 -20.31
C ILE A 158 -18.87 -6.67 -21.40
N ALA A 159 -18.04 -5.76 -21.90
CA ALA A 159 -18.42 -4.86 -22.99
C ALA A 159 -18.79 -5.63 -24.26
N LYS A 160 -18.04 -6.70 -24.59
CA LYS A 160 -18.37 -7.58 -25.71
C LYS A 160 -19.71 -8.28 -25.52
N THR A 161 -19.96 -8.87 -24.34
CA THR A 161 -21.25 -9.52 -24.08
C THR A 161 -22.42 -8.54 -24.12
N MET A 162 -22.23 -7.33 -23.57
CA MET A 162 -23.23 -6.26 -23.64
C MET A 162 -23.51 -5.80 -25.07
N MET A 163 -22.46 -5.67 -25.92
CA MET A 163 -22.63 -5.34 -27.34
C MET A 163 -23.39 -6.45 -28.07
N GLU A 164 -23.06 -7.72 -27.82
CA GLU A 164 -23.76 -8.86 -28.43
C GLU A 164 -25.24 -8.89 -28.04
N GLU A 165 -25.58 -8.63 -26.78
CA GLU A 165 -26.99 -8.55 -26.33
C GLU A 165 -27.69 -7.32 -26.93
N HIS A 166 -27.04 -6.16 -26.98
CA HIS A 166 -27.60 -4.97 -27.62
C HIS A 166 -27.85 -5.21 -29.12
N GLU A 167 -26.94 -5.89 -29.83
CA GLU A 167 -27.14 -6.26 -31.23
C GLU A 167 -28.32 -7.21 -31.41
N ARG A 168 -28.55 -8.14 -30.47
CA ARG A 168 -29.72 -9.03 -30.50
C ARG A 168 -31.02 -8.24 -30.34
N VAL A 169 -31.08 -7.33 -29.37
CA VAL A 169 -32.25 -6.46 -29.16
C VAL A 169 -32.52 -5.60 -30.39
N MET A 170 -31.50 -4.97 -30.98
CA MET A 170 -31.66 -4.17 -32.21
C MET A 170 -32.18 -5.00 -33.38
N LYS A 171 -31.71 -6.25 -33.53
CA LYS A 171 -32.22 -7.17 -34.56
C LYS A 171 -33.70 -7.51 -34.31
N GLU A 172 -34.10 -7.74 -33.06
CA GLU A 172 -35.51 -8.00 -32.72
C GLU A 172 -36.40 -6.78 -32.96
N GLU A 173 -35.95 -5.57 -32.57
CA GLU A 173 -36.68 -4.32 -32.82
C GLU A 173 -36.82 -4.04 -34.31
N SER A 174 -35.74 -4.19 -35.09
CA SER A 174 -35.79 -4.04 -36.55
C SER A 174 -36.76 -5.03 -37.20
N ALA A 175 -36.78 -6.30 -36.74
CA ALA A 175 -37.74 -7.28 -37.23
C ALA A 175 -39.19 -6.96 -36.87
N LEU A 176 -39.45 -6.33 -35.72
CA LEU A 176 -40.79 -5.85 -35.34
C LEU A 176 -41.20 -4.63 -36.16
N GLU A 177 -40.29 -3.69 -36.41
CA GLU A 177 -40.53 -2.55 -37.30
C GLU A 177 -40.80 -2.98 -38.73
N ASP A 178 -40.08 -3.97 -39.24
CA ASP A 178 -40.33 -4.55 -40.56
C ASP A 178 -41.71 -5.19 -40.64
N LYS A 179 -42.16 -5.89 -39.59
CA LYS A 179 -43.52 -6.46 -39.52
C LYS A 179 -44.57 -5.35 -39.54
N ARG A 180 -44.42 -4.32 -38.70
CA ARG A 180 -45.33 -3.15 -38.67
C ARG A 180 -45.35 -2.43 -40.03
N SER A 181 -44.21 -2.33 -40.69
CA SER A 181 -44.10 -1.69 -42.00
C SER A 181 -44.80 -2.50 -43.08
N LYS A 182 -44.69 -3.84 -43.04
CA LYS A 182 -45.44 -4.75 -43.92
C LYS A 182 -46.94 -4.65 -43.70
N GLU A 183 -47.39 -4.62 -42.45
CA GLU A 183 -48.81 -4.44 -42.10
C GLU A 183 -49.36 -3.09 -42.60
N LYS A 184 -48.60 -2.01 -42.41
CA LYS A 184 -48.96 -0.69 -42.97
C LYS A 184 -49.03 -0.71 -44.49
N ALA A 185 -48.07 -1.35 -45.16
CA ALA A 185 -48.07 -1.47 -46.62
C ALA A 185 -49.30 -2.25 -47.13
N GLN A 186 -49.67 -3.34 -46.45
CA GLN A 186 -50.90 -4.09 -46.74
C GLN A 186 -52.14 -3.22 -46.56
N TYR A 187 -52.22 -2.45 -45.46
CA TYR A 187 -53.31 -1.53 -45.23
C TYR A 187 -53.42 -0.44 -46.31
N TYR A 188 -52.30 0.13 -46.77
CA TYR A 188 -52.29 1.09 -47.88
C TYR A 188 -52.78 0.47 -49.19
N LEU A 189 -52.34 -0.76 -49.51
CA LEU A 189 -52.82 -1.48 -50.69
C LEU A 189 -54.33 -1.75 -50.64
N ASP A 190 -54.86 -2.07 -49.46
CA ASP A 190 -56.30 -2.31 -49.30
C ASP A 190 -57.11 -1.00 -49.38
N LEU A 191 -56.56 0.11 -48.86
CA LEU A 191 -57.18 1.43 -49.01
C LEU A 191 -57.19 1.90 -50.47
N GLU A 192 -56.09 1.65 -51.20
CA GLU A 192 -55.97 1.96 -52.62
C GLU A 192 -57.02 1.19 -53.43
N LYS A 193 -57.20 -0.12 -53.16
CA LYS A 193 -58.29 -0.91 -53.76
C LYS A 193 -59.69 -0.35 -53.45
N GLN A 194 -59.93 0.10 -52.21
CA GLN A 194 -61.22 0.72 -51.85
C GLN A 194 -61.46 2.02 -52.61
N LEU A 195 -60.42 2.82 -52.84
CA LEU A 195 -60.50 4.05 -53.64
C LEU A 195 -60.75 3.72 -55.11
N GLU A 196 -60.04 2.74 -55.68
CA GLU A 196 -60.28 2.25 -57.05
C GLU A 196 -61.73 1.73 -57.21
N GLU A 197 -62.26 1.01 -56.23
CA GLU A 197 -63.65 0.56 -56.23
C GLU A 197 -64.65 1.72 -56.17
N GLN A 198 -64.36 2.76 -55.37
CA GLN A 198 -65.20 3.96 -55.32
C GLN A 198 -65.16 4.74 -56.63
N GLU A 199 -64.00 4.84 -57.28
CA GLU A 199 -63.87 5.47 -58.59
C GLU A 199 -64.62 4.70 -59.68
N LYS A 200 -64.51 3.36 -59.69
CA LYS A 200 -65.31 2.51 -60.59
C LYS A 200 -66.81 2.70 -60.38
N ARG A 201 -67.28 2.73 -59.13
CA ARG A 201 -68.70 3.00 -58.83
C ARG A 201 -69.13 4.39 -59.31
N LYS A 202 -68.28 5.41 -59.20
CA LYS A 202 -68.55 6.75 -59.75
C LYS A 202 -68.63 6.73 -61.28
N GLN A 203 -67.75 5.98 -61.94
CA GLN A 203 -67.77 5.82 -63.40
C GLN A 203 -69.06 5.11 -63.85
N GLU A 204 -69.43 4.00 -63.20
CA GLU A 204 -70.68 3.28 -63.47
C GLU A 204 -71.92 4.16 -63.26
N ALA A 205 -71.95 4.94 -62.18
CA ALA A 205 -73.02 5.89 -61.90
C ALA A 205 -73.09 7.02 -62.95
N TYR A 206 -71.94 7.50 -63.42
CA TYR A 206 -71.86 8.50 -64.48
C TYR A 206 -72.36 7.95 -65.83
N GLU A 207 -72.01 6.70 -66.17
CA GLU A 207 -72.53 6.03 -67.36
C GLU A 207 -74.04 5.82 -67.30
N GLN A 208 -74.58 5.46 -66.14
CA GLN A 208 -76.03 5.36 -65.92
C GLN A 208 -76.71 6.72 -66.09
N LEU A 209 -76.16 7.78 -65.50
CA LEU A 209 -76.68 9.14 -65.65
C LEU A 209 -76.65 9.61 -67.12
N LEU A 210 -75.62 9.24 -67.89
CA LEU A 210 -75.56 9.56 -69.30
C LEU A 210 -76.64 8.81 -70.11
N LYS A 211 -76.89 7.54 -69.80
CA LYS A 211 -78.00 6.77 -70.40
C LYS A 211 -79.36 7.38 -70.05
N GLU A 212 -79.57 7.74 -68.79
CA GLU A 212 -80.78 8.44 -68.34
C GLU A 212 -80.96 9.78 -69.04
N LYS A 213 -79.88 10.57 -69.18
CA LYS A 213 -79.91 11.85 -69.91
C LYS A 213 -80.35 11.65 -71.37
N LEU A 214 -79.78 10.66 -72.07
CA LEU A 214 -80.17 10.36 -73.45
C LEU A 214 -81.65 9.93 -73.55
N MET A 215 -82.14 9.13 -72.60
CA MET A 215 -83.56 8.76 -72.54
C MET A 215 -84.46 9.97 -72.24
N VAL A 216 -84.03 10.87 -71.35
CA VAL A 216 -84.75 12.11 -71.05
C VAL A 216 -84.77 13.04 -72.28
N ASP A 217 -83.65 13.17 -73.00
CA ASP A 217 -83.57 13.95 -74.23
C ASP A 217 -84.51 13.39 -75.33
N GLU A 218 -84.66 12.06 -75.43
CA GLU A 218 -85.65 11.42 -76.30
C GLU A 218 -87.10 11.71 -75.87
N ILE A 219 -87.38 11.72 -74.56
CA ILE A 219 -88.71 12.07 -74.03
C ILE A 219 -89.01 13.54 -74.30
N VAL A 220 -88.07 14.45 -74.04
CA VAL A 220 -88.22 15.89 -74.31
C VAL A 220 -88.45 16.13 -75.79
N ARG A 221 -87.76 15.40 -76.67
CA ARG A 221 -87.98 15.49 -78.12
C ARG A 221 -89.38 15.03 -78.52
N LYS A 222 -89.89 13.93 -77.94
CA LYS A 222 -91.28 13.48 -78.15
C LYS A 222 -92.30 14.50 -77.63
N ILE A 223 -92.05 15.12 -76.48
CA ILE A 223 -92.90 16.21 -75.96
C ILE A 223 -92.90 17.39 -76.91
N TYR A 224 -91.76 17.79 -77.46
CA TYR A 224 -91.69 18.88 -78.45
C TYR A 224 -92.46 18.56 -79.74
N GLU A 225 -92.41 17.32 -80.22
CA GLU A 225 -93.14 16.85 -81.39
C GLU A 225 -94.68 16.82 -81.11
N GLU A 226 -95.10 16.39 -79.92
CA GLU A 226 -96.50 16.43 -79.48
C GLU A 226 -97.00 17.86 -79.26
N ASP A 227 -96.21 18.75 -78.65
CA ASP A 227 -96.54 20.16 -78.44
C ASP A 227 -96.64 20.94 -79.75
N GLN A 228 -95.87 20.57 -80.78
CA GLN A 228 -95.98 21.13 -82.14
C GLN A 228 -97.32 20.78 -82.78
N LEU A 229 -97.74 19.52 -82.68
CA LEU A 229 -99.04 19.04 -83.15
C LEU A 229 -100.19 19.70 -82.37
N GLU A 230 -100.05 19.84 -81.05
CA GLU A 230 -101.06 20.49 -80.21
C GLU A 230 -101.15 22.01 -80.50
N ARG A 231 -100.03 22.68 -80.79
CA ARG A 231 -100.00 24.10 -81.22
C ARG A 231 -100.72 24.31 -82.55
N GLN A 232 -100.59 23.39 -83.51
CA GLN A 232 -101.29 23.48 -84.79
C GLN A 232 -102.81 23.34 -84.59
N GLN A 233 -103.25 22.39 -83.76
CA GLN A 233 -104.66 22.24 -83.40
C GLN A 233 -105.20 23.43 -82.58
N LYS A 234 -104.38 24.02 -81.72
CA LYS A 234 -104.72 25.25 -80.98
C LYS A 234 -104.82 26.46 -81.90
N LEU A 235 -103.97 26.60 -82.92
CA LEU A 235 -104.05 27.69 -83.91
C LEU A 235 -105.34 27.64 -84.73
N GLU A 236 -105.79 26.44 -85.11
CA GLU A 236 -107.07 26.25 -85.80
C GLU A 236 -108.27 26.63 -84.91
N LYS A 237 -108.25 26.21 -83.64
CA LYS A 237 -109.25 26.61 -82.63
C LYS A 237 -109.18 28.11 -82.31
N MET A 238 -107.97 28.69 -82.30
CA MET A 238 -107.73 30.10 -82.01
C MET A 238 -108.19 31.00 -83.16
N ASN A 239 -108.09 30.56 -84.42
CA ASN A 239 -108.64 31.32 -85.55
C ASN A 239 -110.17 31.33 -85.54
N ALA A 240 -110.81 30.27 -85.04
CA ALA A 240 -112.25 30.23 -84.83
C ALA A 240 -112.66 31.14 -83.66
N THR A 241 -111.95 31.12 -82.53
CA THR A 241 -112.25 32.00 -81.39
C THR A 241 -111.83 33.45 -81.62
N ARG A 242 -110.81 33.74 -82.43
CA ARG A 242 -110.37 35.11 -82.78
C ARG A 242 -111.44 35.91 -83.52
N LYS A 243 -112.22 35.27 -84.37
CA LYS A 243 -113.40 35.89 -85.00
C LYS A 243 -114.47 36.28 -83.97
N TYR A 244 -114.71 35.42 -82.97
CA TYR A 244 -115.59 35.73 -81.85
C TYR A 244 -115.00 36.74 -80.84
N ILE A 245 -113.68 36.79 -80.69
CA ILE A 245 -112.97 37.69 -79.77
C ILE A 245 -112.81 39.09 -80.36
N GLU A 246 -112.66 39.26 -81.68
CA GLU A 246 -112.66 40.60 -82.30
C GLU A 246 -114.00 41.33 -82.13
N GLU A 247 -115.10 40.56 -82.06
CA GLU A 247 -116.43 41.07 -81.71
C GLU A 247 -116.52 41.43 -80.21
N PHE A 248 -115.96 40.60 -79.33
CA PHE A 248 -115.94 40.83 -77.87
C PHE A 248 -114.92 41.91 -77.42
N GLN A 249 -113.82 42.13 -78.15
CA GLN A 249 -112.78 43.11 -77.81
C GLN A 249 -113.20 44.56 -78.05
N LYS A 250 -114.14 44.80 -78.98
CA LYS A 250 -114.78 46.12 -79.12
C LYS A 250 -115.56 46.50 -77.87
N GLU A 251 -116.13 45.52 -77.16
CA GLU A 251 -116.89 45.71 -75.92
C GLU A 251 -115.98 45.83 -74.69
N GLN A 252 -114.86 45.10 -74.64
CA GLN A 252 -113.88 45.17 -73.53
C GLN A 252 -112.96 46.40 -73.53
N ALA A 253 -112.71 47.05 -74.67
CA ALA A 253 -111.86 48.25 -74.73
C ALA A 253 -112.44 49.42 -73.91
N LEU A 254 -113.76 49.43 -73.73
CA LEU A 254 -114.48 50.38 -72.86
C LEU A 254 -114.30 50.06 -71.37
N TRP A 255 -114.08 48.79 -71.02
CA TRP A 255 -113.90 48.32 -69.64
C TRP A 255 -112.46 48.52 -69.13
N ARG A 256 -111.45 48.32 -69.99
CA ARG A 256 -110.02 48.43 -69.62
C ARG A 256 -109.53 49.84 -69.29
N LYS A 257 -110.19 50.91 -69.74
CA LYS A 257 -109.87 52.27 -69.29
C LYS A 257 -110.16 52.48 -67.80
N LYS A 258 -111.18 51.79 -67.24
CA LYS A 258 -111.58 51.90 -65.83
C LYS A 258 -110.67 51.15 -64.84
N LYS A 259 -109.95 50.13 -65.29
CA LYS A 259 -109.16 49.23 -64.41
C LYS A 259 -107.70 49.67 -64.23
N ARG A 260 -107.17 50.54 -65.09
CA ARG A 260 -105.77 51.04 -65.00
C ARG A 260 -105.57 52.08 -63.91
N GLU A 261 -106.60 52.84 -63.59
CA GLU A 261 -106.56 53.84 -62.51
C GLU A 261 -106.44 53.17 -61.12
N GLU A 262 -106.91 51.93 -60.95
CA GLU A 262 -106.83 51.19 -59.67
C GLU A 262 -105.43 50.58 -59.41
N MET A 263 -104.64 50.27 -60.44
CA MET A 263 -103.34 49.58 -60.29
C MET A 263 -102.17 50.53 -59.95
N GLU A 264 -102.31 51.83 -60.21
CA GLU A 264 -101.28 52.82 -59.88
C GLU A 264 -101.20 53.11 -58.38
N GLU A 265 -102.26 52.80 -57.62
CA GLU A 265 -102.30 52.96 -56.15
C GLU A 265 -101.63 51.79 -55.39
N GLU A 266 -101.63 50.57 -55.94
CA GLU A 266 -101.05 49.39 -55.29
C GLU A 266 -99.51 49.36 -55.38
N ASN A 267 -98.93 49.94 -56.42
CA ASN A 267 -97.47 50.01 -56.59
C ASN A 267 -96.76 50.95 -55.61
N ARG A 268 -97.47 51.81 -54.88
CA ARG A 268 -96.86 52.67 -53.83
C ARG A 268 -96.54 51.92 -52.54
N LYS A 269 -97.26 50.84 -52.22
CA LYS A 269 -97.09 50.07 -50.97
C LYS A 269 -95.93 49.08 -50.99
N ILE A 270 -95.41 48.75 -52.16
CA ILE A 270 -94.30 47.78 -52.32
C ILE A 270 -92.93 48.43 -52.01
N LEU A 271 -92.79 49.75 -52.19
CA LEU A 271 -91.55 50.51 -51.91
C LEU A 271 -91.25 50.67 -50.41
N GLU A 272 -92.26 50.72 -49.56
CA GLU A 272 -92.11 50.94 -48.11
C GLU A 272 -91.57 49.69 -47.37
N PHE A 273 -91.81 48.49 -47.92
CA PHE A 273 -91.35 47.24 -47.32
C PHE A 273 -89.84 46.98 -47.52
N ALA A 274 -89.26 47.49 -48.60
CA ALA A 274 -87.84 47.31 -48.93
C ALA A 274 -86.89 48.10 -47.99
N ASN A 275 -87.29 49.30 -47.55
CA ASN A 275 -86.49 50.14 -46.65
C ASN A 275 -86.39 49.59 -45.21
N MET A 276 -87.33 48.74 -44.78
CA MET A 276 -87.38 48.20 -43.41
C MET A 276 -86.46 46.98 -43.17
N GLN A 277 -85.90 46.38 -44.24
CA GLN A 277 -84.94 45.28 -44.13
C GLN A 277 -83.49 45.77 -43.98
N GLN A 278 -83.11 46.85 -44.67
CA GLN A 278 -81.76 47.41 -44.62
C GLN A 278 -81.38 47.97 -43.24
N GLN A 279 -82.35 48.55 -42.51
CA GLN A 279 -82.10 49.07 -41.15
C GLN A 279 -81.82 47.99 -40.08
N ARG A 280 -82.17 46.72 -40.32
CA ARG A 280 -81.93 45.63 -39.35
C ARG A 280 -80.54 45.01 -39.43
N GLU A 281 -79.87 45.13 -40.58
CA GLU A 281 -78.49 44.66 -40.73
C GLU A 281 -77.48 45.63 -40.11
N GLU A 282 -77.74 46.94 -40.20
CA GLU A 282 -76.87 47.99 -39.64
C GLU A 282 -76.81 47.94 -38.10
N GLU A 283 -77.92 47.64 -37.42
CA GLU A 283 -77.96 47.49 -35.95
C GLU A 283 -77.24 46.24 -35.42
N ARG A 284 -77.07 45.20 -36.24
CA ARG A 284 -76.32 43.99 -35.86
C ARG A 284 -74.81 44.21 -35.90
N MET A 285 -74.32 44.97 -36.89
CA MET A 285 -72.89 45.25 -37.04
C MET A 285 -72.36 46.21 -35.97
N ALA A 286 -73.18 47.12 -35.45
CA ALA A 286 -72.81 48.04 -34.37
C ALA A 286 -72.58 47.36 -33.00
N LYS A 287 -73.32 46.30 -32.68
CA LYS A 287 -73.20 45.58 -31.39
C LYS A 287 -71.94 44.71 -31.30
N VAL A 288 -71.43 44.24 -32.43
CA VAL A 288 -70.20 43.43 -32.48
C VAL A 288 -68.96 44.29 -32.16
N GLN A 289 -68.90 45.51 -32.70
CA GLN A 289 -67.76 46.43 -32.47
C GLN A 289 -67.64 46.89 -31.00
N GLU A 290 -68.75 47.07 -30.26
CA GLU A 290 -68.71 47.39 -28.82
C GLU A 290 -68.18 46.25 -27.94
N THR A 291 -68.37 44.99 -28.37
CA THR A 291 -67.92 43.81 -27.60
C THR A 291 -66.44 43.51 -27.81
N GLU A 292 -65.90 43.79 -29.00
CA GLU A 292 -64.46 43.71 -29.28
C GLU A 292 -63.65 44.78 -28.54
N GLY A 293 -64.18 46.02 -28.43
CA GLY A 293 -63.54 47.10 -27.69
C GLY A 293 -63.37 46.82 -26.18
N LYS A 294 -64.36 46.18 -25.54
CA LYS A 294 -64.29 45.77 -24.13
C LYS A 294 -63.29 44.63 -23.89
N ARG A 295 -63.08 43.77 -24.89
CA ARG A 295 -62.13 42.64 -24.83
C ARG A 295 -60.68 43.12 -24.91
N LEU A 296 -60.41 44.11 -25.75
CA LEU A 296 -59.09 44.78 -25.86
C LEU A 296 -58.73 45.56 -24.59
N GLN A 297 -59.71 46.22 -23.94
CA GLN A 297 -59.49 46.90 -22.66
C GLN A 297 -59.12 45.92 -21.53
N LEU A 298 -59.77 44.76 -21.45
CA LEU A 298 -59.43 43.70 -20.48
C LEU A 298 -58.05 43.10 -20.74
N GLN A 299 -57.67 42.93 -22.02
CA GLN A 299 -56.36 42.40 -22.40
C GLN A 299 -55.23 43.39 -22.05
N ASN A 300 -55.43 44.69 -22.28
CA ASN A 300 -54.47 45.74 -21.91
C ASN A 300 -54.32 45.87 -20.39
N MET A 301 -55.40 45.72 -19.62
CA MET A 301 -55.34 45.71 -18.14
C MET A 301 -54.59 44.49 -17.59
N LEU A 302 -54.66 43.34 -18.28
CA LEU A 302 -53.91 42.13 -17.91
C LEU A 302 -52.41 42.25 -18.25
N ILE A 303 -52.08 42.91 -19.37
CA ILE A 303 -50.69 43.18 -19.77
C ILE A 303 -50.04 44.15 -18.76
N GLN A 304 -50.72 45.23 -18.38
CA GLN A 304 -50.21 46.17 -17.38
C GLN A 304 -49.99 45.50 -16.00
N LYS A 305 -50.90 44.62 -15.57
CA LYS A 305 -50.71 43.84 -14.33
C LYS A 305 -49.57 42.82 -14.42
N LEU A 306 -49.32 42.25 -15.60
CA LEU A 306 -48.18 41.35 -15.81
C LEU A 306 -46.85 42.11 -15.80
N GLU A 307 -46.80 43.31 -16.38
CA GLU A 307 -45.63 44.21 -16.34
C GLU A 307 -45.35 44.69 -14.91
N GLU A 308 -46.38 45.05 -14.13
CA GLU A 308 -46.22 45.40 -12.70
C GLU A 308 -45.71 44.23 -11.85
N ILE A 309 -46.17 43.01 -12.11
CA ILE A 309 -45.70 41.81 -11.38
C ILE A 309 -44.25 41.45 -11.77
N LEU A 310 -43.86 41.64 -13.04
CA LEU A 310 -42.50 41.42 -13.49
C LEU A 310 -41.54 42.48 -12.91
N GLN A 311 -41.94 43.76 -12.90
CA GLN A 311 -41.16 44.83 -12.26
C GLN A 311 -41.00 44.59 -10.75
N GLN A 312 -42.05 44.19 -10.04
CA GLN A 312 -41.95 43.86 -8.61
C GLN A 312 -41.02 42.65 -8.34
N ARG A 313 -40.92 41.69 -9.26
CA ARG A 313 -39.96 40.59 -9.15
C ARG A 313 -38.53 41.04 -9.44
N GLU A 314 -38.34 41.87 -10.46
CA GLU A 314 -37.04 42.45 -10.80
C GLU A 314 -36.53 43.35 -9.67
N ASP A 315 -37.39 44.16 -9.04
CA ASP A 315 -37.05 44.99 -7.88
C ASP A 315 -36.67 44.14 -6.65
N LEU A 316 -37.39 43.05 -6.39
CA LEU A 316 -37.07 42.12 -5.29
C LEU A 316 -35.77 41.34 -5.55
N GLU A 317 -35.48 41.00 -6.80
CA GLU A 317 -34.23 40.34 -7.20
C GLU A 317 -33.04 41.32 -7.16
N GLN A 318 -33.23 42.59 -7.52
CA GLN A 318 -32.22 43.64 -7.37
C GLN A 318 -31.88 43.87 -5.89
N VAL A 319 -32.88 44.01 -5.01
CA VAL A 319 -32.65 44.15 -3.56
C VAL A 319 -31.93 42.93 -2.98
N ARG A 320 -32.21 41.72 -3.46
CA ARG A 320 -31.50 40.49 -3.04
C ARG A 320 -30.05 40.46 -3.53
N GLN A 321 -29.78 40.94 -4.75
CA GLN A 321 -28.43 41.05 -5.28
C GLN A 321 -27.62 42.14 -4.58
N GLU A 322 -28.23 43.27 -4.23
CA GLU A 322 -27.62 44.34 -3.44
C GLU A 322 -27.25 43.87 -2.03
N LEU A 323 -28.15 43.15 -1.33
CA LEU A 323 -27.86 42.55 -0.02
C LEU A 323 -26.71 41.55 -0.08
N TYR A 324 -26.64 40.70 -1.10
CA TYR A 324 -25.54 39.75 -1.26
C TYR A 324 -24.19 40.45 -1.52
N GLN A 325 -24.21 41.54 -2.30
CA GLN A 325 -23.03 42.37 -2.55
C GLN A 325 -22.59 43.15 -1.30
N GLU A 326 -23.52 43.65 -0.50
CA GLU A 326 -23.24 44.32 0.78
C GLU A 326 -22.71 43.35 1.83
N GLU A 327 -23.27 42.15 1.96
CA GLU A 327 -22.75 41.09 2.85
C GLU A 327 -21.34 40.66 2.44
N ALA A 328 -21.08 40.48 1.14
CA ALA A 328 -19.75 40.17 0.62
C ALA A 328 -18.75 41.32 0.88
N ALA A 329 -19.18 42.58 0.72
CA ALA A 329 -18.37 43.76 0.99
C ALA A 329 -18.06 43.93 2.48
N GLU A 330 -19.01 43.67 3.38
CA GLU A 330 -18.78 43.70 4.83
C GLU A 330 -17.85 42.57 5.30
N VAL A 331 -17.96 41.37 4.73
CA VAL A 331 -17.01 40.28 4.98
C VAL A 331 -15.60 40.65 4.50
N TYR A 332 -15.47 41.29 3.33
CA TYR A 332 -14.18 41.75 2.82
C TYR A 332 -13.58 42.88 3.68
N LYS A 333 -14.39 43.84 4.14
CA LYS A 333 -13.96 44.88 5.08
C LYS A 333 -13.52 44.30 6.43
N ARG A 334 -14.19 43.27 6.95
CA ARG A 334 -13.78 42.58 8.18
C ARG A 334 -12.43 41.88 8.02
N LYS A 335 -12.22 41.18 6.91
CA LYS A 335 -10.93 40.54 6.60
C LYS A 335 -9.79 41.56 6.48
N ILE A 336 -10.03 42.70 5.83
CA ILE A 336 -9.02 43.79 5.74
C ILE A 336 -8.71 44.36 7.14
N LYS A 337 -9.72 44.52 8.01
CA LYS A 337 -9.51 44.99 9.39
C LYS A 337 -8.73 43.96 10.23
N GLU A 338 -9.07 42.67 10.13
CA GLU A 338 -8.35 41.59 10.81
C GLU A 338 -6.88 41.50 10.34
N GLU A 339 -6.62 41.58 9.04
CA GLU A 339 -5.25 41.61 8.50
C GLU A 339 -4.47 42.87 8.93
N ALA A 340 -5.14 44.02 9.04
CA ALA A 340 -4.54 45.24 9.55
C ALA A 340 -4.24 45.14 11.07
N GLU A 341 -5.13 44.53 11.85
CA GLU A 341 -4.91 44.26 13.27
C GLU A 341 -3.78 43.26 13.51
N GLU A 342 -3.69 42.19 12.73
CA GLU A 342 -2.57 41.23 12.81
C GLU A 342 -1.23 41.88 12.46
N LYS A 343 -1.20 42.74 11.43
CA LYS A 343 0.01 43.51 11.09
C LYS A 343 0.41 44.47 12.20
N LEU A 344 -0.56 45.13 12.86
CA LEU A 344 -0.29 46.01 13.99
C LEU A 344 0.19 45.23 15.23
N ARG A 345 -0.37 44.05 15.51
CA ARG A 345 0.09 43.17 16.59
C ARG A 345 1.53 42.71 16.36
N ARG A 346 1.84 42.22 15.15
CA ARG A 346 3.21 41.82 14.78
C ARG A 346 4.20 42.99 14.88
N GLN A 347 3.80 44.21 14.52
CA GLN A 347 4.66 45.39 14.71
C GLN A 347 4.87 45.77 16.18
N ASN A 348 3.87 45.61 17.03
CA ASN A 348 4.00 45.88 18.47
C ASN A 348 4.84 44.82 19.19
N GLU A 349 4.67 43.54 18.86
CA GLU A 349 5.50 42.44 19.38
C GLU A 349 6.98 42.67 19.03
N MET A 350 7.28 43.00 17.77
CA MET A 350 8.65 43.32 17.32
C MET A 350 9.25 44.55 18.02
N LYS A 351 8.44 45.53 18.42
CA LYS A 351 8.91 46.71 19.19
C LYS A 351 9.18 46.35 20.66
N GLN A 352 8.31 45.55 21.27
CA GLN A 352 8.47 45.08 22.65
C GLN A 352 9.73 44.20 22.78
N ASP A 353 9.94 43.27 21.84
CA ASP A 353 11.15 42.42 21.83
C ASP A 353 12.45 43.25 21.70
N PHE A 354 12.42 44.35 20.94
CA PHE A 354 13.57 45.24 20.80
C PHE A 354 13.83 46.05 22.09
N GLU A 355 12.78 46.55 22.74
CA GLU A 355 12.89 47.26 24.03
C GLU A 355 13.44 46.34 25.13
N GLU A 356 13.00 45.09 25.20
CA GLU A 356 13.48 44.09 26.15
C GLU A 356 14.96 43.72 25.93
N GLN A 357 15.39 43.56 24.67
CA GLN A 357 16.80 43.29 24.35
C GLN A 357 17.73 44.46 24.72
N MET A 358 17.28 45.70 24.56
CA MET A 358 18.07 46.88 24.93
C MET A 358 18.20 47.04 26.44
N ALA A 359 17.13 46.78 27.20
CA ALA A 359 17.16 46.81 28.68
C ALA A 359 18.10 45.75 29.26
N LEU A 360 18.13 44.54 28.69
CA LEU A 360 19.05 43.47 29.11
C LEU A 360 20.51 43.83 28.82
N LYS A 361 20.79 44.52 27.71
CA LYS A 361 22.14 44.95 27.33
C LYS A 361 22.67 46.06 28.24
N GLU A 362 21.82 46.99 28.68
CA GLU A 362 22.20 48.06 29.61
C GLU A 362 22.55 47.52 31.01
N LEU A 363 21.80 46.54 31.51
CA LEU A 363 22.08 45.87 32.79
C LEU A 363 23.44 45.16 32.80
N ILE A 364 23.81 44.51 31.69
CA ILE A 364 25.11 43.82 31.56
C ILE A 364 26.28 44.83 31.56
N GLN A 365 26.11 45.99 30.93
CA GLN A 365 27.17 47.02 30.90
C GLN A 365 27.38 47.72 32.25
N GLN A 366 26.36 47.81 33.09
CA GLN A 366 26.48 48.38 34.43
C GLN A 366 27.24 47.44 35.37
N ALA A 367 26.95 46.14 35.32
CA ALA A 367 27.67 45.13 36.11
C ALA A 367 29.17 45.06 35.77
N ALA A 368 29.54 45.15 34.49
CA ALA A 368 30.93 45.11 34.06
C ALA A 368 31.77 46.29 34.58
N LYS A 369 31.18 47.49 34.71
CA LYS A 369 31.88 48.68 35.23
C LYS A 369 32.15 48.60 36.73
N GLU A 370 31.25 47.95 37.48
CA GLU A 370 31.41 47.77 38.92
C GLU A 370 32.55 46.78 39.24
N GLU A 371 32.73 45.75 38.42
CA GLU A 371 33.83 44.79 38.54
C GLU A 371 35.21 45.44 38.26
N GLU A 372 35.31 46.33 37.27
CA GLU A 372 36.56 47.03 36.93
C GLU A 372 37.04 47.99 38.03
N GLU A 373 36.13 48.66 38.73
CA GLU A 373 36.45 49.59 39.83
C GLU A 373 36.94 48.88 41.09
N ILE A 374 36.45 47.66 41.34
CA ILE A 374 36.92 46.80 42.44
C ILE A 374 38.35 46.33 42.15
N PHE A 375 38.65 45.96 40.91
CA PHE A 375 39.98 45.52 40.50
C PHE A 375 41.05 46.64 40.66
N ARG A 376 40.76 47.87 40.23
CA ARG A 376 41.69 49.02 40.36
C ARG A 376 42.07 49.35 41.80
N LYS A 377 41.12 49.23 42.74
CA LYS A 377 41.35 49.52 44.17
C LYS A 377 42.26 48.48 44.84
N THR A 378 42.20 47.22 44.41
CA THR A 378 43.07 46.15 44.94
C THR A 378 44.53 46.24 44.47
N MET A 379 44.77 46.85 43.31
CA MET A 379 46.10 46.94 42.70
C MET A 379 46.93 48.11 43.25
N LEU A 380 46.28 49.21 43.66
CA LEU A 380 46.93 50.37 44.29
C LEU A 380 47.35 50.12 45.76
N ALA A 381 46.64 49.23 46.48
CA ALA A 381 46.97 48.89 47.86
C ALA A 381 48.24 48.02 47.99
N LYS A 382 48.52 47.16 47.01
CA LYS A 382 49.69 46.26 47.01
C LYS A 382 51.02 47.00 46.76
N LEU A 383 51.00 48.06 45.96
CA LEU A 383 52.22 48.82 45.62
C LEU A 383 52.71 49.72 46.76
N ALA A 384 51.84 50.10 47.70
CA ALA A 384 52.20 50.97 48.84
C ALA A 384 52.84 50.20 50.02
N GLU A 385 52.68 48.88 50.07
CA GLU A 385 53.26 48.02 51.13
C GLU A 385 54.70 47.61 50.81
N ASP A 386 55.07 47.55 49.53
CA ASP A 386 56.40 47.10 49.09
C ASP A 386 57.49 48.20 49.17
N ASP A 387 57.12 49.49 49.04
CA ASP A 387 58.07 50.63 49.09
C ASP A 387 58.62 50.94 50.51
N ARG A 388 58.06 50.35 51.57
CA ARG A 388 58.42 50.65 52.98
C ARG A 388 59.49 49.72 53.55
N ILE A 389 59.85 48.64 52.86
CA ILE A 389 60.70 47.54 53.39
C ILE A 389 62.10 47.48 52.72
N GLU A 390 62.41 48.37 51.77
CA GLU A 390 63.63 48.27 50.95
C GLU A 390 64.93 48.88 51.56
N LEU A 391 64.90 49.67 52.63
CA LEU A 391 66.06 50.47 53.05
C LEU A 391 67.00 49.90 54.14
N MET A 392 66.87 48.63 54.56
CA MET A 392 67.69 48.07 55.67
C MET A 392 68.38 46.72 55.42
N ASN A 393 68.35 46.15 54.20
CA ASN A 393 68.86 44.78 53.99
C ASN A 393 69.84 44.58 52.81
N ALA A 394 70.54 45.62 52.33
CA ALA A 394 71.32 45.57 51.08
C ALA A 394 72.43 44.47 50.98
N GLN A 395 72.99 43.99 52.08
CA GLN A 395 74.08 42.98 52.03
C GLN A 395 73.61 41.54 52.32
N LYS A 396 72.57 41.34 53.14
CA LYS A 396 71.84 40.05 53.23
C LYS A 396 70.96 39.82 52.00
N GLN A 397 70.47 40.88 51.37
CA GLN A 397 69.75 40.84 50.10
C GLN A 397 70.62 40.29 48.98
N ARG A 398 71.89 40.67 48.81
CA ARG A 398 72.71 40.12 47.71
C ARG A 398 72.92 38.60 47.80
N MET A 399 73.19 38.07 48.99
CA MET A 399 73.37 36.62 49.17
C MET A 399 72.04 35.88 49.06
N LYS A 400 70.96 36.38 49.69
CA LYS A 400 69.62 35.80 49.53
C LYS A 400 69.08 35.96 48.12
N GLN A 401 69.37 37.05 47.40
CA GLN A 401 68.97 37.26 46.00
C GLN A 401 69.70 36.31 45.07
N LEU A 402 70.96 35.96 45.33
CA LEU A 402 71.65 34.93 44.54
C LEU A 402 71.07 33.54 44.80
N GLU A 403 70.74 33.21 46.05
CA GLU A 403 70.06 31.96 46.40
C GLU A 403 68.61 31.92 45.87
N HIS A 404 67.85 32.99 46.01
CA HIS A 404 66.51 33.16 45.44
C HIS A 404 66.54 33.20 43.93
N ARG A 405 67.56 33.80 43.29
CA ARG A 405 67.73 33.78 41.84
C ARG A 405 68.05 32.38 41.35
N ARG A 406 68.93 31.64 42.01
CA ARG A 406 69.17 30.22 41.71
C ARG A 406 67.94 29.36 41.97
N ALA A 407 67.19 29.62 43.03
CA ALA A 407 65.94 28.92 43.33
C ALA A 407 64.84 29.26 42.32
N VAL A 408 64.72 30.52 41.88
CA VAL A 408 63.79 30.98 40.85
C VAL A 408 64.21 30.45 39.48
N GLU A 409 65.50 30.43 39.14
CA GLU A 409 66.02 29.81 37.92
C GLU A 409 65.75 28.31 37.92
N LYS A 410 65.96 27.60 39.04
CA LYS A 410 65.53 26.20 39.20
C LYS A 410 64.02 26.03 39.06
N LEU A 411 63.19 26.90 39.65
CA LEU A 411 61.74 26.86 39.50
C LEU A 411 61.31 27.16 38.05
N ILE A 412 62.03 28.02 37.33
CA ILE A 412 61.80 28.31 35.92
C ILE A 412 62.23 27.11 35.05
N GLU A 413 63.36 26.48 35.34
CA GLU A 413 63.83 25.25 34.68
C GLU A 413 62.90 24.08 34.95
N GLU A 414 62.46 23.88 36.20
CA GLU A 414 61.46 22.89 36.59
C GLU A 414 60.12 23.16 35.90
N ARG A 415 59.65 24.42 35.84
CA ARG A 415 58.43 24.78 35.10
C ARG A 415 58.58 24.57 33.60
N ARG A 416 59.75 24.85 33.02
CA ARG A 416 60.05 24.56 31.60
C ARG A 416 60.09 23.06 31.33
N ASN A 417 60.71 22.28 32.21
CA ASN A 417 60.77 20.82 32.10
C ASN A 417 59.39 20.19 32.30
N GLN A 418 58.57 20.69 33.23
CA GLN A 418 57.17 20.32 33.40
C GLN A 418 56.37 20.64 32.14
N PHE A 419 56.50 21.86 31.59
CA PHE A 419 55.83 22.24 30.35
C PHE A 419 56.24 21.36 29.16
N LEU A 420 57.53 21.03 29.02
CA LEU A 420 58.02 20.13 27.98
C LEU A 420 57.50 18.69 28.19
N ALA A 421 57.49 18.19 29.42
CA ALA A 421 56.94 16.89 29.76
C ALA A 421 55.42 16.83 29.50
N ASP A 422 54.67 17.88 29.84
CA ASP A 422 53.24 17.96 29.58
C ASP A 422 52.96 18.06 28.07
N LYS A 423 53.76 18.81 27.31
CA LYS A 423 53.66 18.84 25.84
C LYS A 423 53.99 17.48 25.20
N GLN A 424 54.97 16.75 25.72
CA GLN A 424 55.28 15.39 25.28
C GLN A 424 54.11 14.44 25.59
N ARG A 425 53.53 14.50 26.79
CA ARG A 425 52.33 13.73 27.15
C ARG A 425 51.15 14.05 26.25
N GLU A 426 50.87 15.33 25.99
CA GLU A 426 49.80 15.75 25.06
C GLU A 426 50.01 15.19 23.66
N LEU A 427 51.25 15.20 23.15
CA LEU A 427 51.59 14.63 21.84
C LEU A 427 51.42 13.11 21.82
N GLU A 428 51.85 12.41 22.86
CA GLU A 428 51.68 10.96 22.99
C GLU A 428 50.20 10.57 23.10
N GLU A 429 49.42 11.31 23.89
CA GLU A 429 47.97 11.13 24.00
C GLU A 429 47.28 11.39 22.67
N TRP A 430 47.66 12.44 21.96
CA TRP A 430 47.13 12.74 20.62
C TRP A 430 47.45 11.64 19.62
N GLN A 431 48.69 11.14 19.59
CA GLN A 431 49.07 10.01 18.72
C GLN A 431 48.31 8.74 19.09
N LEU A 432 48.08 8.48 20.38
CA LEU A 432 47.31 7.32 20.83
C LEU A 432 45.83 7.45 20.43
N GLN A 433 45.26 8.65 20.53
CA GLN A 433 43.91 8.95 20.05
C GLN A 433 43.80 8.76 18.53
N GLN A 434 44.76 9.24 17.75
CA GLN A 434 44.81 9.03 16.30
C GLN A 434 44.87 7.53 15.95
N LYS A 435 45.71 6.75 16.64
CA LYS A 435 45.77 5.29 16.46
C LYS A 435 44.44 4.62 16.82
N ARG A 436 43.78 5.04 17.91
CA ARG A 436 42.47 4.53 18.31
C ARG A 436 41.39 4.86 17.28
N GLN A 437 41.35 6.10 16.80
CA GLN A 437 40.43 6.54 15.74
C GLN A 437 40.68 5.77 14.44
N GLY A 438 41.94 5.59 14.03
CA GLY A 438 42.30 4.80 12.86
C GLY A 438 41.82 3.34 12.95
N ARG A 439 41.95 2.70 14.13
CA ARG A 439 41.41 1.35 14.38
C ARG A 439 39.88 1.33 14.28
N ILE A 440 39.19 2.31 14.85
CA ILE A 440 37.73 2.42 14.76
C ILE A 440 37.30 2.61 13.30
N ASN A 441 37.98 3.47 12.56
CA ASN A 441 37.68 3.73 11.15
C ASN A 441 37.88 2.47 10.29
N ALA A 442 38.95 1.70 10.52
CA ALA A 442 39.15 0.41 9.84
C ALA A 442 38.00 -0.57 10.13
N ILE A 443 37.54 -0.65 11.39
CA ILE A 443 36.37 -1.47 11.75
C ILE A 443 35.10 -0.97 11.06
N ILE A 444 34.90 0.35 10.97
CA ILE A 444 33.76 0.94 10.26
C ILE A 444 33.79 0.55 8.77
N GLU A 445 34.94 0.61 8.11
CA GLU A 445 35.08 0.23 6.70
C GLU A 445 34.81 -1.27 6.48
N GLU A 446 35.35 -2.14 7.34
CA GLU A 446 35.06 -3.58 7.30
C GLU A 446 33.56 -3.86 7.44
N GLU A 447 32.91 -3.23 8.42
CA GLU A 447 31.49 -3.40 8.69
C GLU A 447 30.62 -2.82 7.57
N ARG A 448 31.02 -1.69 6.99
CA ARG A 448 30.41 -1.11 5.80
C ARG A 448 30.44 -2.09 4.63
N LEU A 449 31.61 -2.67 4.33
CA LEU A 449 31.76 -3.65 3.24
C LEU A 449 30.95 -4.93 3.52
N LYS A 450 30.91 -5.38 4.77
CA LYS A 450 30.11 -6.53 5.18
C LYS A 450 28.61 -6.29 4.97
N LEU A 451 28.10 -5.12 5.37
CA LEU A 451 26.71 -4.70 5.13
C LEU A 451 26.41 -4.61 3.63
N LEU A 452 27.30 -4.00 2.84
CA LEU A 452 27.14 -3.92 1.39
C LEU A 452 27.08 -5.30 0.74
N LYS A 453 28.02 -6.20 1.04
CA LYS A 453 28.02 -7.57 0.48
C LYS A 453 26.75 -8.35 0.83
N ALA A 454 26.24 -8.22 2.05
CA ALA A 454 25.05 -8.94 2.50
C ALA A 454 23.75 -8.45 1.83
N HIS A 455 23.66 -7.16 1.54
CA HIS A 455 22.42 -6.52 1.09
C HIS A 455 22.40 -6.13 -0.39
N ALA A 456 23.55 -5.87 -1.00
CA ALA A 456 23.63 -5.40 -2.38
C ALA A 456 23.00 -6.40 -3.35
N THR A 457 23.40 -7.68 -3.30
CA THR A 457 22.85 -8.73 -4.17
C THR A 457 21.31 -8.79 -4.15
N LYS A 458 20.69 -8.59 -2.98
CA LYS A 458 19.23 -8.60 -2.81
C LYS A 458 18.53 -7.34 -3.31
N LEU A 459 19.26 -6.22 -3.40
CA LEU A 459 18.76 -4.87 -3.70
C LEU A 459 19.25 -4.33 -5.04
N LEU A 460 19.71 -5.21 -5.94
CA LEU A 460 20.12 -4.86 -7.30
C LEU A 460 19.04 -4.01 -7.98
N GLY A 461 19.40 -2.81 -8.45
CA GLY A 461 18.51 -1.85 -9.09
C GLY A 461 17.72 -0.91 -8.16
N TYR A 462 17.62 -1.21 -6.86
CA TYR A 462 16.81 -0.45 -5.89
C TYR A 462 17.63 0.37 -4.88
N LEU A 463 18.96 0.29 -4.98
CA LEU A 463 19.89 1.03 -4.12
C LEU A 463 19.87 2.56 -4.42
N PRO A 464 19.84 3.42 -3.38
CA PRO A 464 19.95 4.87 -3.51
C PRO A 464 21.32 5.34 -4.03
N LYS A 465 21.39 6.59 -4.51
CA LYS A 465 22.65 7.24 -4.87
C LYS A 465 23.51 7.51 -3.61
N GLY A 466 24.84 7.46 -3.74
CA GLY A 466 25.77 7.73 -2.64
C GLY A 466 25.90 6.61 -1.60
N VAL A 467 25.70 5.35 -2.00
CA VAL A 467 25.97 4.16 -1.17
C VAL A 467 27.42 3.68 -1.35
N PHE A 468 27.96 3.82 -2.56
CA PHE A 468 29.35 3.51 -2.90
C PHE A 468 30.22 4.75 -2.77
N LYS A 469 31.41 4.62 -2.17
CA LYS A 469 32.38 5.71 -1.95
C LYS A 469 33.44 5.67 -3.05
N THR A 470 33.90 4.48 -3.41
CA THR A 470 34.90 4.22 -4.46
C THR A 470 34.35 3.27 -5.53
N GLU A 471 34.96 3.29 -6.72
CA GLU A 471 34.64 2.35 -7.81
C GLU A 471 34.97 0.90 -7.42
N ASP A 472 36.00 0.70 -6.61
CA ASP A 472 36.38 -0.60 -6.02
C ASP A 472 35.23 -1.26 -5.24
N ASP A 473 34.35 -0.46 -4.60
CA ASP A 473 33.20 -0.97 -3.86
C ASP A 473 32.21 -1.68 -4.80
N VAL A 474 32.10 -1.23 -6.05
CA VAL A 474 31.19 -1.80 -7.06
C VAL A 474 31.80 -3.07 -7.65
N ASP A 475 33.11 -3.09 -7.86
CA ASP A 475 33.83 -4.23 -8.41
C ASP A 475 33.82 -5.44 -7.47
N MET A 476 33.87 -5.20 -6.17
CA MET A 476 33.77 -6.22 -5.13
C MET A 476 32.40 -6.91 -5.03
N LEU A 477 31.37 -6.38 -5.70
CA LEU A 477 29.99 -6.90 -5.67
C LEU A 477 29.61 -7.72 -6.92
N GLY A 478 30.51 -7.84 -7.89
CA GLY A 478 30.37 -8.70 -9.06
C GLY A 478 29.95 -7.99 -10.36
N GLU A 479 30.16 -8.67 -11.49
CA GLU A 479 29.97 -8.12 -12.84
C GLU A 479 28.52 -7.70 -13.15
N GLU A 480 27.53 -8.40 -12.59
CA GLU A 480 26.12 -8.08 -12.77
C GLU A 480 25.76 -6.71 -12.17
N PHE A 481 26.38 -6.38 -11.04
CA PHE A 481 26.23 -5.09 -10.37
C PHE A 481 26.82 -3.96 -11.21
N ARG A 482 28.03 -4.20 -11.75
CA ARG A 482 28.74 -3.27 -12.63
C ARG A 482 27.91 -2.92 -13.86
N LYS A 483 27.33 -3.92 -14.55
CA LYS A 483 26.51 -3.71 -15.76
C LYS A 483 25.23 -2.90 -15.51
N VAL A 484 24.54 -3.14 -14.39
CA VAL A 484 23.29 -2.44 -14.06
C VAL A 484 23.56 -0.97 -13.67
N TYR A 485 24.63 -0.72 -12.92
CA TYR A 485 24.98 0.63 -12.48
C TYR A 485 25.67 1.46 -13.55
N GLN A 486 26.48 0.87 -14.43
CA GLN A 486 27.04 1.57 -15.61
C GLN A 486 25.91 2.10 -16.51
N LYS A 487 24.94 1.25 -16.88
CA LYS A 487 23.76 1.68 -17.64
C LYS A 487 22.97 2.80 -16.96
N ARG A 488 22.87 2.79 -15.63
CA ARG A 488 22.15 3.82 -14.87
C ARG A 488 22.89 5.15 -14.79
N ASN A 489 24.23 5.11 -14.77
CA ASN A 489 25.07 6.30 -14.81
C ASN A 489 25.04 6.94 -16.20
N GLU A 490 25.11 6.16 -17.28
CA GLU A 490 24.95 6.64 -18.66
C GLU A 490 23.61 7.39 -18.86
N ILE A 491 22.50 6.84 -18.34
CA ILE A 491 21.17 7.48 -18.39
C ILE A 491 21.09 8.77 -17.55
N CYS A 492 21.96 8.95 -16.55
CA CYS A 492 22.00 10.16 -15.72
C CYS A 492 22.90 11.26 -16.31
N GLU A 493 23.86 10.93 -17.19
CA GLU A 493 24.72 11.93 -17.84
C GLU A 493 24.07 12.54 -19.10
N GLU A 494 23.06 11.88 -19.68
CA GLU A 494 22.28 12.39 -20.81
C GLU A 494 21.12 13.34 -20.40
N LYS A 495 20.98 13.66 -19.11
CA LYS A 495 19.97 14.60 -18.57
C LYS A 495 20.63 15.67 -17.73
#